data_AF-A0A2E7PR85-F1
#
_entry.id   AF-A0A2E7PR85-F1
#
_cell.length_a   1.000
_cell.length_b   1.000
_cell.length_c   1.000
_cell.angle_alpha   90.00
_cell.angle_beta   90.00
_cell.angle_gamma   90.00
#
_symmetry.space_group_name_H-M   'P 1'
#
loop_
_entity.id
_entity.type
_entity.pdbx_description
1 polymer ?
#
loop_
_entity_poly.entity_id
_entity_poly.type
_entity_poly.pdbx_seq_one_letter_code
_entity_poly.pdbx_strand_id
1 'polypeptide(L)'
;MKKITILITIIATVILVGCSSYKNSDKVELLSEKKSPNGKFIATSFSCEGGGAAGYFYFNANLRRVEEELDQRDCLLGKHKTWMAFNDIRVRWIDDSNLEISYKQNNSPAYQDNNSVKVSSKFGINIHYIVNNEGKSITEELKAEGK
;
A
#
# COMPACT_ATOMS: atom_id res chain seq x y z
N MET A 1 14.81 -20.55 66.06
CA MET A 1 14.80 -21.51 64.93
C MET A 1 13.82 -20.99 63.88
N LYS A 2 14.33 -20.61 62.71
CA LYS A 2 13.62 -19.83 61.69
C LYS A 2 12.71 -20.74 60.85
N LYS A 3 11.43 -20.37 60.70
CA LYS A 3 10.48 -21.06 59.81
C LYS A 3 10.82 -20.69 58.36
N ILE A 4 11.18 -21.67 57.56
CA ILE A 4 11.42 -21.53 56.12
C ILE A 4 10.07 -21.71 55.43
N THR A 5 9.46 -20.59 55.03
CA THR A 5 8.29 -20.60 54.15
C THR A 5 8.78 -20.60 52.71
N ILE A 6 8.69 -21.74 52.04
CA ILE A 6 8.96 -21.90 50.62
C ILE A 6 7.78 -21.30 49.86
N LEU A 7 7.95 -20.10 49.31
CA LEU A 7 6.97 -19.49 48.41
C LEU A 7 7.31 -19.91 46.98
N ILE A 8 6.51 -20.82 46.43
CA ILE A 8 6.66 -21.33 45.07
C ILE A 8 6.35 -20.20 44.08
N THR A 9 7.34 -19.92 43.23
CA THR A 9 7.31 -18.94 42.14
C THR A 9 6.44 -19.45 41.00
N ILE A 10 5.39 -18.71 40.61
CA ILE A 10 4.72 -18.88 39.32
C ILE A 10 4.68 -17.50 38.66
N ILE A 11 5.77 -17.15 37.96
CA ILE A 11 5.75 -16.05 37.00
C ILE A 11 5.29 -16.67 35.69
N ALA A 12 4.02 -16.48 35.36
CA ALA A 12 3.45 -16.84 34.07
C ALA A 12 4.04 -15.89 33.00
N THR A 13 5.15 -16.30 32.40
CA THR A 13 5.70 -15.70 31.18
C THR A 13 4.77 -16.04 30.02
N VAL A 14 3.67 -15.28 29.87
CA VAL A 14 2.95 -15.19 28.60
C VAL A 14 3.76 -14.25 27.72
N ILE A 15 4.82 -14.80 27.11
CA ILE A 15 5.45 -14.14 25.96
C ILE A 15 4.40 -14.24 24.85
N LEU A 16 3.75 -13.11 24.57
CA LEU A 16 2.85 -12.91 23.44
C LEU A 16 3.58 -13.36 22.17
N VAL A 17 3.26 -14.57 21.71
CA VAL A 17 3.56 -15.01 20.35
C VAL A 17 2.58 -14.28 19.44
N GLY A 18 2.82 -12.99 19.22
CA GLY A 18 2.17 -12.20 18.20
C GLY A 18 2.71 -12.55 16.82
N CYS A 19 2.61 -13.81 16.41
CA CYS A 19 2.72 -14.19 15.01
C CYS A 19 1.39 -13.88 14.31
N SER A 20 0.97 -12.61 14.29
CA SER A 20 -0.06 -12.18 13.36
C SER A 20 0.62 -12.00 12.02
N SER A 21 0.37 -12.91 11.08
CA SER A 21 0.63 -12.67 9.66
C SER A 21 0.05 -11.30 9.34
N TYR A 22 0.90 -10.32 9.04
CA TYR A 22 0.53 -8.92 8.81
C TYR A 22 -0.51 -8.76 7.70
N LYS A 23 -0.61 -9.77 6.82
CA LYS A 23 -1.69 -9.88 5.83
C LYS A 23 -3.10 -9.86 6.45
N ASN A 24 -3.28 -10.32 7.69
CA ASN A 24 -4.58 -10.54 8.31
C ASN A 24 -5.06 -9.41 9.24
N SER A 25 -4.23 -8.40 9.54
CA SER A 25 -4.65 -7.25 10.34
C SER A 25 -4.97 -6.00 9.53
N ASP A 26 -4.52 -5.98 8.26
CA ASP A 26 -4.74 -4.85 7.39
C ASP A 26 -6.19 -4.83 6.90
N LYS A 27 -6.77 -3.64 6.88
CA LYS A 27 -8.02 -3.41 6.15
C LYS A 27 -7.66 -2.89 4.78
N VAL A 28 -8.07 -3.64 3.76
CA VAL A 28 -7.85 -3.32 2.36
C VAL A 28 -9.19 -2.98 1.73
N GLU A 29 -9.28 -1.84 1.06
CA GLU A 29 -10.45 -1.41 0.32
C GLU A 29 -10.13 -1.34 -1.17
N LEU A 30 -10.91 -2.06 -1.99
CA LEU A 30 -10.75 -2.04 -3.44
C LEU A 30 -11.47 -0.83 -4.00
N LEU A 31 -10.73 0.08 -4.62
CA LEU A 31 -11.27 1.31 -5.22
C LEU A 31 -11.68 1.09 -6.67
N SER A 32 -10.94 0.25 -7.39
CA SER A 32 -11.25 -0.15 -8.75
C SER A 32 -10.62 -1.49 -9.05
N GLU A 33 -11.32 -2.33 -9.82
CA GLU A 33 -10.81 -3.61 -10.28
C GLU A 33 -11.21 -3.82 -11.75
N LYS A 34 -10.22 -4.16 -12.58
CA LYS A 34 -10.39 -4.31 -14.04
C LYS A 34 -9.67 -5.56 -14.52
N LYS A 35 -10.42 -6.48 -15.13
CA LYS A 35 -9.86 -7.64 -15.84
C LYS A 35 -9.24 -7.19 -17.16
N SER A 36 -8.15 -7.82 -17.56
CA SER A 36 -7.58 -7.65 -18.90
C SER A 36 -8.58 -8.08 -19.98
N PRO A 37 -8.45 -7.60 -21.23
CA PRO A 37 -9.38 -7.98 -22.30
C PRO A 37 -9.42 -9.51 -22.54
N ASN A 38 -8.28 -10.18 -22.45
CA ASN A 38 -8.18 -11.65 -22.49
C ASN A 38 -8.56 -12.38 -21.19
N GLY A 39 -8.93 -11.65 -20.13
CA GLY A 39 -9.40 -12.20 -18.85
C GLY A 39 -8.34 -12.88 -17.98
N LYS A 40 -7.06 -12.88 -18.36
CA LYS A 40 -5.98 -13.59 -17.63
C LYS A 40 -5.46 -12.82 -16.41
N PHE A 41 -5.60 -11.50 -16.41
CA PHE A 41 -5.03 -10.63 -15.38
C PHE A 41 -6.08 -9.71 -14.77
N ILE A 42 -5.80 -9.27 -13.55
CA ILE A 42 -6.59 -8.28 -12.83
C ILE A 42 -5.66 -7.14 -12.42
N ALA A 43 -6.02 -5.93 -12.83
CA ALA A 43 -5.44 -4.69 -12.33
C ALA A 43 -6.39 -4.09 -11.29
N THR A 44 -5.86 -3.76 -10.11
CA THR A 44 -6.65 -3.25 -8.99
C THR A 44 -6.00 -2.01 -8.42
N SER A 45 -6.76 -0.94 -8.22
CA SER A 45 -6.38 0.17 -7.35
C SER A 45 -7.05 0.00 -5.99
N PHE A 46 -6.32 0.21 -4.90
CA PHE A 46 -6.81 -0.04 -3.55
C PHE A 46 -6.26 0.99 -2.55
N SER A 47 -6.92 1.09 -1.40
CA SER A 47 -6.38 1.70 -0.19
C SER A 47 -6.10 0.61 0.84
N CYS A 48 -5.15 0.87 1.75
CA CYS A 48 -4.84 -0.06 2.83
C CYS A 48 -4.46 0.70 4.10
N GLU A 49 -5.12 0.34 5.20
CA GLU A 49 -4.81 0.79 6.56
C GLU A 49 -4.40 -0.38 7.46
N GLY A 50 -3.46 -0.15 8.38
CA GLY A 50 -2.98 -1.16 9.31
C GLY A 50 -1.82 -0.67 10.17
N GLY A 51 -1.00 -1.59 10.69
CA GLY A 51 0.25 -1.24 11.41
C GLY A 51 0.12 -1.05 12.91
N GLY A 52 -1.01 -1.43 13.50
CA GLY A 52 -1.24 -1.37 14.95
C GLY A 52 -1.10 0.05 15.50
N ALA A 53 -0.32 0.21 16.58
CA ALA A 53 -0.20 1.49 17.29
C ALA A 53 0.48 2.60 16.47
N ALA A 54 1.38 2.27 15.54
CA ALA A 54 2.05 3.27 14.70
C ALA A 54 1.16 3.73 13.54
N GLY A 55 0.33 2.82 13.01
CA GLY A 55 -0.54 3.11 11.89
C GLY A 55 0.20 3.30 10.56
N TYR A 56 -0.46 2.97 9.46
CA TYR A 56 -0.21 3.57 8.15
C TYR A 56 -1.51 3.58 7.38
N PHE A 57 -1.56 4.46 6.40
CA PHE A 57 -2.60 4.51 5.38
C PHE A 57 -1.95 4.87 4.05
N TYR A 58 -2.29 4.14 2.99
CA TYR A 58 -1.75 4.42 1.66
C TYR A 58 -2.69 3.95 0.56
N PHE A 59 -2.45 4.48 -0.64
CA PHE A 59 -3.08 4.05 -1.88
C PHE A 59 -2.03 3.41 -2.78
N ASN A 60 -2.39 2.34 -3.49
CA ASN A 60 -1.51 1.76 -4.50
C ASN A 60 -2.31 1.04 -5.60
N ALA A 61 -1.57 0.47 -6.55
CA ALA A 61 -2.08 -0.44 -7.56
C ALA A 61 -1.38 -1.79 -7.48
N ASN A 62 -2.11 -2.84 -7.84
CA ASN A 62 -1.62 -4.21 -7.97
C ASN A 62 -1.98 -4.76 -9.34
N LEU A 63 -1.12 -5.64 -9.87
CA LEU A 63 -1.38 -6.46 -11.04
C LEU A 63 -1.11 -7.92 -10.67
N ARG A 64 -2.12 -8.76 -10.84
CA ARG A 64 -2.08 -10.20 -10.51
C ARG A 64 -2.77 -11.03 -11.58
N ARG A 65 -2.54 -12.34 -11.56
CA ARG A 65 -3.31 -13.29 -12.35
C ARG A 65 -4.69 -13.50 -11.74
N VAL A 66 -5.65 -13.97 -12.53
CA VAL A 66 -7.05 -14.13 -12.09
C VAL A 66 -7.21 -15.15 -10.94
N GLU A 67 -6.30 -16.13 -10.86
CA GLU A 67 -6.24 -17.15 -9.80
C GLU A 67 -5.51 -16.71 -8.53
N GLU A 68 -4.87 -15.53 -8.55
CA GLU A 68 -4.11 -15.00 -7.41
C GLU A 68 -5.00 -14.09 -6.56
N GLU A 69 -4.87 -14.24 -5.23
CA GLU A 69 -5.44 -13.27 -4.29
C GLU A 69 -4.68 -11.95 -4.36
N LEU A 70 -5.36 -10.85 -3.98
CA LEU A 70 -4.70 -9.56 -3.86
C LEU A 70 -3.69 -9.59 -2.71
N ASP A 71 -2.41 -9.36 -3.01
CA ASP A 71 -1.39 -9.06 -2.01
C ASP A 71 -1.20 -7.54 -1.91
N GLN A 72 -1.59 -6.95 -0.79
CA GLN A 72 -1.50 -5.51 -0.56
C GLN A 72 -0.04 -4.99 -0.54
N ARG A 73 0.96 -5.87 -0.43
CA ARG A 73 2.39 -5.52 -0.43
C ARG A 73 3.05 -5.63 -1.80
N ASP A 74 2.39 -6.31 -2.73
CA ASP A 74 2.80 -6.42 -4.13
C ASP A 74 2.31 -5.21 -4.95
N CYS A 75 2.88 -4.06 -4.59
CA CYS A 75 2.53 -2.74 -5.09
C CYS A 75 3.32 -2.35 -6.34
N LEU A 76 2.64 -1.76 -7.33
CA LEU A 76 3.24 -1.28 -8.58
C LEU A 76 3.91 0.09 -8.46
N LEU A 77 3.52 0.90 -7.47
CA LEU A 77 4.03 2.26 -7.24
C LEU A 77 4.86 2.31 -5.95
N GLY A 78 5.89 3.14 -5.95
CA GLY A 78 6.63 3.53 -4.75
C GLY A 78 7.69 2.53 -4.30
N LYS A 79 8.78 3.05 -3.76
CA LYS A 79 9.82 2.25 -3.09
C LYS A 79 9.35 1.74 -1.73
N HIS A 80 8.70 2.61 -0.95
CA HIS A 80 8.16 2.35 0.37
C HIS A 80 6.66 2.13 0.29
N LYS A 81 6.22 0.86 0.36
CA LYS A 81 4.85 0.48 0.01
C LYS A 81 3.78 1.02 0.96
N THR A 82 4.14 1.33 2.20
CA THR A 82 3.22 1.86 3.24
C THR A 82 3.07 3.38 3.23
N TRP A 83 3.76 4.09 2.32
CA TRP A 83 3.79 5.54 2.32
C TRP A 83 2.62 6.15 1.53
N MET A 84 1.99 7.17 2.11
CA MET A 84 0.88 7.91 1.51
C MET A 84 1.36 8.93 0.46
N ALA A 85 2.07 8.43 -0.56
CA ALA A 85 2.67 9.27 -1.59
C ALA A 85 1.78 9.49 -2.82
N PHE A 86 0.78 8.63 -3.00
CA PHE A 86 -0.08 8.59 -4.19
C PHE A 86 -1.56 8.65 -3.79
N ASN A 87 -2.40 9.18 -4.67
CA ASN A 87 -3.86 9.12 -4.55
C ASN A 87 -4.51 9.22 -5.95
N ASP A 88 -5.84 9.17 -6.00
CA ASP A 88 -6.62 9.22 -7.25
C ASP A 88 -6.14 8.22 -8.32
N ILE A 89 -5.74 7.03 -7.88
CA ILE A 89 -5.20 5.98 -8.76
C ILE A 89 -6.33 5.39 -9.58
N ARG A 90 -6.16 5.40 -10.90
CA ARG A 90 -7.05 4.75 -11.87
C ARG A 90 -6.24 3.75 -12.68
N VAL A 91 -6.86 2.60 -12.92
CA VAL A 91 -6.29 1.51 -13.73
C VAL A 91 -7.13 1.34 -15.00
N ARG A 92 -6.48 1.20 -16.15
CA ARG A 92 -7.14 1.02 -17.44
C ARG A 92 -6.30 0.12 -18.34
N TRP A 93 -6.90 -0.94 -18.86
CA TRP A 93 -6.27 -1.74 -19.90
C TRP A 93 -6.32 -1.00 -21.24
N ILE A 94 -5.18 -0.90 -21.91
CA ILE A 94 -5.08 -0.41 -23.29
C ILE A 94 -5.36 -1.56 -24.24
N ASP A 95 -4.70 -2.70 -23.99
CA ASP A 95 -4.84 -3.96 -24.72
C ASP A 95 -4.38 -5.13 -23.81
N ASP A 96 -4.20 -6.31 -24.39
CA ASP A 96 -3.79 -7.53 -23.67
C ASP A 96 -2.36 -7.51 -23.11
N SER A 97 -1.53 -6.56 -23.53
CA SER A 97 -0.11 -6.45 -23.19
C SER A 97 0.24 -5.11 -22.53
N ASN A 98 -0.68 -4.14 -22.47
CA ASN A 98 -0.43 -2.80 -22.00
C ASN A 98 -1.48 -2.36 -20.97
N LEU A 99 -1.00 -2.05 -19.77
CA LEU A 99 -1.77 -1.47 -18.68
C LEU A 99 -1.39 0.00 -18.49
N GLU A 100 -2.38 0.87 -18.35
CA GLU A 100 -2.19 2.26 -17.94
C GLU A 100 -2.59 2.45 -16.48
N ILE A 101 -1.75 3.16 -15.74
CA ILE A 101 -2.01 3.61 -14.37
C ILE A 101 -1.85 5.12 -14.33
N SER A 102 -2.97 5.82 -14.09
CA SER A 102 -2.97 7.27 -13.91
C SER A 102 -3.19 7.61 -12.44
N TYR A 103 -2.46 8.58 -11.88
CA TYR A 103 -2.52 8.88 -10.46
C TYR A 103 -2.02 10.30 -10.15
N LYS A 104 -2.36 10.80 -8.96
CA LYS A 104 -1.73 11.98 -8.36
C LYS A 104 -0.63 11.56 -7.38
N GLN A 105 0.41 12.36 -7.26
CA GLN A 105 1.52 12.11 -6.34
C GLN A 105 1.94 13.35 -5.54
N ASN A 106 2.39 13.13 -4.31
CA ASN A 106 3.00 14.16 -3.49
C ASN A 106 4.42 14.47 -3.99
N ASN A 107 4.65 15.70 -4.44
CA ASN A 107 5.94 16.15 -4.97
C ASN A 107 6.89 16.76 -3.92
N SER A 108 6.55 16.71 -2.64
CA SER A 108 7.46 17.16 -1.57
C SER A 108 8.78 16.38 -1.61
N PRO A 109 9.93 17.01 -1.30
CA PRO A 109 11.22 16.34 -1.24
C PRO A 109 11.23 15.07 -0.37
N ALA A 110 10.39 15.03 0.67
CA ALA A 110 10.24 13.85 1.53
C ALA A 110 9.84 12.58 0.76
N TYR A 111 9.11 12.71 -0.35
CA TYR A 111 8.62 11.58 -1.16
C TYR A 111 9.45 11.34 -2.42
N GLN A 112 10.53 12.09 -2.67
CA GLN A 112 11.30 12.01 -3.91
C GLN A 112 11.89 10.61 -4.15
N ASP A 113 12.54 10.02 -3.13
CA ASP A 113 13.08 8.66 -3.22
C ASP A 113 11.97 7.63 -3.40
N ASN A 114 10.86 7.78 -2.68
CA ASN A 114 9.71 6.89 -2.82
C ASN A 114 9.15 6.90 -4.25
N ASN A 115 8.92 8.09 -4.81
CA ASN A 115 8.28 8.27 -6.11
C ASN A 115 9.19 7.89 -7.30
N SER A 116 10.48 7.64 -7.05
CA SER A 116 11.44 7.24 -8.07
C SER A 116 11.20 5.82 -8.60
N VAL A 117 10.55 4.95 -7.82
CA VAL A 117 10.36 3.54 -8.16
C VAL A 117 8.96 3.29 -8.71
N LYS A 118 8.90 2.72 -9.92
CA LYS A 118 7.71 2.15 -10.55
C LYS A 118 8.06 0.81 -11.18
N VAL A 119 7.13 -0.15 -11.14
CA VAL A 119 7.30 -1.44 -11.83
C VAL A 119 7.00 -1.23 -13.32
N SER A 120 8.01 -1.27 -14.18
CA SER A 120 7.83 -1.02 -15.62
C SER A 120 7.08 -2.14 -16.35
N SER A 121 7.17 -3.37 -15.85
CA SER A 121 6.49 -4.53 -16.45
C SER A 121 6.30 -5.66 -15.44
N LYS A 122 5.23 -6.44 -15.59
CA LYS A 122 4.99 -7.65 -14.78
C LYS A 122 4.21 -8.68 -15.59
N PHE A 123 4.60 -9.96 -15.51
CA PHE A 123 3.99 -11.06 -16.29
C PHE A 123 3.96 -10.84 -17.81
N GLY A 124 4.90 -10.06 -18.36
CA GLY A 124 4.91 -9.67 -19.77
C GLY A 124 3.96 -8.53 -20.13
N ILE A 125 3.26 -7.95 -19.16
CA ILE A 125 2.45 -6.73 -19.33
C ILE A 125 3.34 -5.51 -19.10
N ASN A 126 3.35 -4.58 -20.05
CA ASN A 126 3.98 -3.27 -19.92
C ASN A 126 3.06 -2.33 -19.16
N ILE A 127 3.64 -1.53 -18.24
CA ILE A 127 2.88 -0.64 -17.38
C ILE A 127 3.26 0.81 -17.69
N HIS A 128 2.28 1.56 -18.18
CA HIS A 128 2.41 2.97 -18.55
C HIS A 128 1.86 3.84 -17.43
N TYR A 129 2.64 4.83 -17.01
CA TYR A 129 2.32 5.68 -15.87
C TYR A 129 2.03 7.11 -16.31
N ILE A 130 0.89 7.65 -15.86
CA ILE A 130 0.48 9.04 -16.10
C ILE A 130 0.31 9.77 -14.77
N VAL A 131 1.05 10.85 -14.58
CA VAL A 131 0.94 11.70 -13.38
C VAL A 131 -0.04 12.84 -13.65
N ASN A 132 -1.16 12.86 -12.91
CA ASN A 132 -2.26 13.81 -13.04
C ASN A 132 -2.25 14.86 -11.92
N ASN A 133 -1.06 15.37 -11.57
CA ASN A 133 -0.99 16.50 -10.65
C ASN A 133 -1.54 17.74 -11.37
N GLU A 134 -2.86 17.94 -11.30
CA GLU A 134 -3.45 19.24 -11.61
C GLU A 134 -2.66 20.28 -10.82
N GLY A 135 -2.15 21.29 -11.51
CA GLY A 135 -1.16 22.22 -10.97
C GLY A 135 -1.72 23.03 -9.80
N LYS A 136 -1.67 22.48 -8.59
CA LYS A 136 -1.67 23.22 -7.33
C LYS A 136 -0.75 22.53 -6.36
N SER A 137 0.41 23.15 -6.19
CA SER A 137 1.30 22.93 -5.06
C SER A 137 0.50 23.02 -3.77
N ILE A 138 0.48 21.93 -2.99
CA ILE A 138 -0.07 21.82 -1.62
C ILE A 138 0.48 22.90 -0.67
N THR A 139 1.56 23.58 -1.07
CA THR A 139 2.14 24.73 -0.38
C THR A 139 1.25 26.00 -0.42
N GLU A 140 0.21 26.05 -1.26
CA GLU A 140 -0.70 27.21 -1.33
C GLU A 140 -1.90 27.12 -0.39
N GLU A 141 -2.43 25.93 -0.10
CA GLU A 141 -3.60 25.77 0.80
C GLU A 141 -3.26 26.04 2.27
N LEU A 142 -2.05 25.66 2.73
CA LEU A 142 -1.62 25.94 4.11
C LEU A 142 -1.28 27.41 4.36
N LYS A 143 -1.16 28.25 3.32
CA LYS A 143 -1.04 29.72 3.46
C LYS A 143 -2.39 30.45 3.47
N ALA A 144 -3.47 29.78 3.06
CA ALA A 144 -4.79 30.40 2.98
C ALA A 144 -5.60 30.29 4.29
N GLU A 145 -5.31 29.30 5.15
CA GLU A 145 -6.00 29.09 6.43
C GLU A 145 -5.31 29.78 7.63
N GLY A 146 -4.23 30.52 7.38
CA GLY A 146 -3.44 31.23 8.40
C GLY A 146 -3.53 32.76 8.31
N LYS A 147 -4.72 33.32 8.14
CA LYS A 147 -4.98 34.77 8.29
C LYS A 147 -6.16 35.03 9.21
#